data_AF-A0A925B254-F1
#
_entry.id   AF-A0A925B254-F1
#
_cell.length_a   1.000
_cell.length_b   1.000
_cell.length_c   1.000
_cell.angle_alpha   90.00
_cell.angle_beta   90.00
_cell.angle_gamma   90.00
#
_symmetry.space_group_name_H-M   'P 1'
#
loop_
_entity.id
_entity.type
_entity.pdbx_description
1 polymer ?
#
loop_
_entity_poly.entity_id
_entity_poly.type
_entity_poly.pdbx_seq_one_letter_code
_entity_poly.pdbx_strand_id
1 'polypeptide(L)'
;MTLNKPNGKSLIFNIALSIGAVLVVNALIFGFGWNVETGSTRYIWFEPAGYVVGIVWVALFALMGTARWVLNFQVTKDAARGKLWIVILMISCLLYPLYALATGSVLAGFLGNIETVILSAFVFWRVRRASNFAAFLVAPVIVWAVFATFITLAGLNLI
;
A
#
# COMPACT_ATOMS: atom_id res chain seq x y z
N MET A 1 21.81 3.74 -14.76
CA MET A 1 20.51 3.49 -14.09
C MET A 1 19.87 2.20 -14.59
N THR A 2 19.62 1.24 -13.70
CA THR A 2 19.17 -0.13 -13.98
C THR A 2 17.66 -0.36 -13.77
N LEU A 3 16.93 0.58 -13.14
CA LEU A 3 15.54 0.45 -12.67
C LEU A 3 14.49 0.16 -13.76
N ASN A 4 14.73 0.61 -14.99
CA ASN A 4 13.78 0.50 -16.11
C ASN A 4 14.17 -0.60 -17.11
N LYS A 5 15.11 -1.49 -16.75
CA LYS A 5 15.51 -2.60 -17.61
C LYS A 5 14.72 -3.87 -17.25
N PRO A 6 14.35 -4.70 -18.23
CA PRO A 6 13.67 -5.98 -18.00
C PRO A 6 14.67 -7.09 -17.61
N ASN A 7 15.36 -6.93 -16.48
CA ASN A 7 16.33 -7.92 -16.00
C ASN A 7 16.21 -8.19 -14.49
N GLY A 8 16.81 -9.29 -14.01
CA GLY A 8 16.72 -9.70 -12.60
C GLY A 8 17.33 -8.69 -11.61
N LYS A 9 18.41 -8.00 -12.00
CA LYS A 9 19.01 -6.93 -11.16
C LYS A 9 18.03 -5.78 -10.95
N SER A 10 17.29 -5.40 -11.99
CA SER A 10 16.24 -4.40 -11.95
C SER A 10 15.06 -4.87 -11.09
N LEU A 11 14.70 -6.15 -11.12
CA LEU A 11 13.65 -6.72 -10.26
C LEU A 11 14.01 -6.54 -8.78
N ILE A 12 15.19 -7.03 -8.40
CA ILE A 12 15.68 -6.92 -7.02
C ILE A 12 15.72 -5.45 -6.60
N PHE A 13 16.18 -4.55 -7.46
CA PHE A 13 16.24 -3.13 -7.13
C PHE A 13 14.86 -2.48 -6.97
N ASN A 14 13.87 -2.83 -7.81
CA ASN A 14 12.48 -2.33 -7.63
C ASN A 14 11.88 -2.85 -6.32
N ILE A 15 12.03 -4.14 -6.03
CA ILE A 15 11.52 -4.76 -4.80
C ILE A 15 12.21 -4.15 -3.57
N ALA A 16 13.54 -4.11 -3.56
CA ALA A 16 14.33 -3.60 -2.44
C ALA A 16 14.03 -2.12 -2.18
N LEU A 17 13.85 -1.31 -3.22
CA LEU A 17 13.46 0.09 -3.06
C LEU A 17 12.07 0.23 -2.44
N SER A 18 11.08 -0.53 -2.93
CA SER A 18 9.72 -0.52 -2.39
C SER A 18 9.66 -1.02 -0.95
N ILE A 19 10.32 -2.15 -0.64
CA ILE A 19 10.43 -2.70 0.70
C ILE A 19 11.16 -1.73 1.62
N GLY A 20 12.30 -1.18 1.18
CA GLY A 20 13.08 -0.23 1.96
C GLY A 20 12.25 1.00 2.37
N ALA A 21 11.46 1.54 1.44
CA ALA A 21 10.59 2.68 1.73
C ALA A 21 9.55 2.36 2.81
N VAL A 22 8.85 1.22 2.72
CA VAL A 22 7.84 0.86 3.73
C VAL A 22 8.47 0.45 5.07
N LEU A 23 9.66 -0.15 5.07
CA LEU A 23 10.38 -0.45 6.31
C LEU A 23 10.79 0.82 7.06
N VAL A 24 11.20 1.87 6.35
CA VAL A 24 11.48 3.18 6.97
C VAL A 24 10.22 3.72 7.65
N VAL A 25 9.08 3.71 6.94
CA VAL A 25 7.82 4.19 7.53
C VAL A 25 7.37 3.33 8.70
N ASN A 26 7.46 2.00 8.60
CA ASN A 26 7.16 1.10 9.72
C ASN A 26 8.07 1.38 10.93
N ALA A 27 9.37 1.57 10.72
CA ALA A 27 10.30 1.92 11.79
C ALA A 27 9.92 3.25 12.47
N LEU A 28 9.44 4.25 11.71
CA LEU A 28 8.93 5.49 12.29
C LEU A 28 7.65 5.25 13.11
N ILE A 29 6.70 4.47 12.60
CA ILE A 29 5.46 4.13 13.32
C ILE A 29 5.79 3.49 14.68
N PHE A 30 6.64 2.46 14.69
CA PHE A 30 7.03 1.77 15.93
C PHE A 30 7.90 2.65 16.83
N GLY A 31 8.80 3.44 16.26
CA GLY A 31 9.69 4.34 17.01
C GLY A 31 8.94 5.48 17.72
N PHE A 32 7.89 6.01 17.09
CA PHE A 32 7.03 7.05 17.68
C PHE A 32 5.85 6.50 18.48
N GLY A 33 5.64 5.18 18.49
CA GLY A 33 4.53 4.54 19.20
C GLY A 33 3.16 4.87 18.62
N TRP A 34 3.07 5.25 17.34
CA TRP A 34 1.78 5.51 16.67
C TRP A 34 0.90 4.27 16.51
N ASN A 35 1.47 3.09 16.77
CA ASN A 35 0.77 1.81 16.81
C ASN A 35 0.24 1.45 18.22
N VAL A 36 0.47 2.29 19.23
CA VAL A 36 0.04 2.06 20.61
C VAL A 36 -1.27 2.78 20.84
N GLU A 37 -2.31 2.02 21.18
CA GLU A 37 -3.61 2.57 21.54
C GLU A 37 -3.53 3.41 22.81
N THR A 38 -3.65 4.73 22.68
CA THR A 38 -3.69 5.66 23.81
C THR A 38 -5.13 5.81 24.30
N GLY A 39 -5.66 4.82 25.03
CA GLY A 39 -6.86 4.94 25.88
C GLY A 39 -8.20 5.20 25.18
N SER A 40 -9.22 4.39 25.54
CA SER A 40 -10.62 4.46 25.07
C SER A 40 -10.91 4.11 23.60
N THR A 41 -9.95 3.52 22.87
CA THR A 41 -10.23 2.78 21.64
C THR A 41 -10.97 1.48 21.95
N ARG A 42 -12.09 1.27 21.27
CA ARG A 42 -12.92 0.08 21.42
C ARG A 42 -12.14 -1.13 20.94
N TYR A 43 -12.10 -2.21 21.72
CA TYR A 43 -11.48 -3.46 21.31
C TYR A 43 -12.20 -4.05 20.09
N ILE A 44 -11.48 -4.18 18.97
CA ILE A 44 -11.98 -4.78 17.73
C ILE A 44 -11.38 -6.19 17.61
N TRP A 45 -12.21 -7.23 17.77
CA TRP A 45 -11.74 -8.62 17.90
C TRP A 45 -11.02 -9.19 16.67
N PHE A 46 -11.23 -8.61 15.49
CA PHE A 46 -10.60 -9.02 14.23
C PHE A 46 -9.47 -8.08 13.79
N GLU A 47 -9.13 -7.08 14.59
CA GLU A 47 -7.98 -6.21 14.32
C GLU A 47 -6.68 -6.99 14.53
N PRO A 48 -5.82 -7.12 13.50
CA PRO A 48 -4.57 -7.81 13.66
C PRO A 48 -3.57 -6.95 14.42
N ALA A 49 -2.67 -7.60 15.16
CA ALA A 49 -1.60 -6.89 15.86
C ALA A 49 -0.76 -6.03 14.91
N GLY A 50 -0.25 -4.88 15.39
CA GLY A 50 0.46 -3.91 14.54
C GLY A 50 1.65 -4.48 13.74
N TYR A 51 2.36 -5.49 14.27
CA TYR A 51 3.43 -6.15 13.53
C TYR A 51 2.91 -6.95 12.32
N VAL A 52 1.71 -7.52 12.41
CA VAL A 52 1.05 -8.23 11.29
C VAL A 52 0.69 -7.22 10.20
N VAL A 53 0.14 -6.06 10.57
CA VAL A 53 -0.13 -4.96 9.63
C VAL A 53 1.14 -4.53 8.89
N GLY A 54 2.25 -4.37 9.63
CA GLY A 54 3.56 -4.05 9.05
C GLY A 54 4.05 -5.10 8.05
N ILE A 55 3.94 -6.39 8.38
CA ILE A 55 4.33 -7.51 7.50
C ILE A 55 3.50 -7.53 6.22
N VAL A 56 2.17 -7.34 6.33
CA VAL A 56 1.29 -7.29 5.16
C VAL A 56 1.70 -6.17 4.23
N TRP A 57 1.96 -4.97 4.74
CA TRP A 57 2.43 -3.86 3.92
C TRP A 57 3.78 -4.12 3.27
N VAL A 58 4.72 -4.80 3.94
CA VAL A 58 5.99 -5.23 3.30
C VAL A 58 5.71 -6.14 2.10
N ALA A 59 4.82 -7.13 2.23
CA ALA A 59 4.44 -8.01 1.13
C ALA A 59 3.76 -7.24 -0.01
N LEU A 60 2.82 -6.34 0.30
CA LEU A 60 2.13 -5.51 -0.69
C LEU A 60 3.10 -4.61 -1.47
N PHE A 61 4.06 -3.98 -0.79
CA PHE A 61 5.09 -3.17 -1.45
C PHE A 61 6.01 -4.00 -2.34
N ALA A 62 6.36 -5.23 -1.93
CA ALA A 62 7.11 -6.16 -2.76
C ALA A 62 6.33 -6.52 -4.05
N LEU A 63 5.03 -6.78 -3.93
CA LEU A 63 4.15 -7.06 -5.07
C LEU A 63 4.03 -5.86 -6.01
N MET A 64 3.81 -4.66 -5.47
CA MET A 64 3.74 -3.44 -6.28
C MET A 64 5.09 -3.13 -6.97
N GLY A 65 6.21 -3.34 -6.28
CA GLY A 65 7.56 -3.22 -6.86
C GLY A 65 7.77 -4.21 -8.01
N THR A 66 7.29 -5.44 -7.83
CA THR A 66 7.29 -6.48 -8.88
C THR A 66 6.39 -6.09 -10.05
N ALA A 67 5.17 -5.60 -9.78
CA ALA A 67 4.23 -5.13 -10.80
C ALA A 67 4.85 -4.02 -11.67
N ARG A 68 5.53 -3.06 -11.03
CA ARG A 68 6.25 -1.99 -11.72
C ARG A 68 7.37 -2.54 -12.61
N TRP A 69 8.12 -3.54 -12.13
CA TRP A 69 9.16 -4.20 -12.93
C TRP A 69 8.59 -4.98 -14.11
N VAL A 70 7.47 -5.71 -13.95
CA VAL A 70 6.80 -6.43 -15.04
C VAL A 70 6.47 -5.50 -16.20
N LEU A 71 6.07 -4.25 -15.92
CA LEU A 71 5.79 -3.25 -16.94
C LEU A 71 7.05 -2.79 -17.72
N ASN A 72 8.27 -3.12 -17.28
CA ASN A 72 9.49 -2.83 -18.06
C ASN A 72 9.63 -3.74 -19.29
N PHE A 73 8.92 -4.87 -19.35
CA PHE A 73 8.87 -5.71 -20.55
C PHE A 73 7.95 -5.14 -21.64
N GLN A 74 7.19 -4.09 -21.33
CA GLN A 74 6.19 -3.51 -22.21
C GLN A 74 6.65 -2.12 -22.68
N VAL A 75 6.80 -1.93 -23.98
CA VAL A 75 7.24 -0.64 -24.57
C VAL A 75 6.02 0.14 -25.09
N THR A 76 5.07 0.44 -24.18
CA THR A 76 3.83 1.15 -24.52
C THR A 76 3.61 2.37 -23.63
N LYS A 77 2.83 3.35 -24.12
CA LYS A 77 2.43 4.52 -23.32
C LYS A 77 1.65 4.11 -22.07
N ASP A 78 0.84 3.07 -22.16
CA ASP A 78 0.08 2.55 -21.03
C ASP A 78 0.99 1.91 -19.97
N ALA A 79 2.04 1.21 -20.36
CA ALA A 79 3.03 0.67 -19.42
C ALA A 79 3.79 1.79 -18.69
N ALA A 80 4.22 2.84 -19.40
CA ALA A 80 4.89 3.99 -18.81
C ALA A 80 3.97 4.70 -17.77
N ARG A 81 2.71 4.93 -18.13
CA ARG A 81 1.70 5.51 -17.21
C ARG A 81 1.40 4.58 -16.04
N GLY A 82 1.27 3.28 -16.28
CA GLY A 82 1.04 2.28 -15.23
C GLY A 82 2.14 2.30 -14.17
N LYS A 83 3.41 2.39 -14.58
CA LYS A 83 4.55 2.52 -13.65
C LYS A 83 4.46 3.79 -12.80
N LEU A 84 4.08 4.92 -13.40
CA LEU A 84 3.89 6.17 -12.67
C LEU A 84 2.77 6.03 -11.63
N TRP A 85 1.62 5.49 -12.02
CA TRP A 85 0.48 5.30 -11.12
C TRP A 85 0.77 4.33 -9.98
N ILE A 86 1.54 3.26 -10.22
CA ILE A 86 2.01 2.38 -9.13
C ILE A 86 2.87 3.16 -8.13
N VAL A 87 3.76 4.04 -8.59
CA VAL A 87 4.58 4.87 -7.69
C VAL A 87 3.72 5.87 -6.92
N ILE A 88 2.73 6.49 -7.56
CA ILE A 88 1.78 7.39 -6.87
C ILE A 88 1.01 6.64 -5.78
N LEU A 89 0.53 5.42 -6.07
CA LEU A 89 -0.11 4.57 -5.08
C LEU A 89 0.81 4.24 -3.91
N MET A 90 2.06 3.83 -4.18
CA MET A 90 3.05 3.58 -3.13
C MET A 90 3.24 4.82 -2.24
N ILE A 91 3.38 6.00 -2.84
CA ILE A 91 3.57 7.26 -2.09
C ILE A 91 2.33 7.56 -1.23
N SER A 92 1.13 7.45 -1.78
CA SER A 92 -0.13 7.64 -1.01
C SER A 92 -0.18 6.68 0.20
N CYS A 93 0.15 5.40 0.00
CA CYS A 93 0.23 4.42 1.09
C CYS A 93 1.32 4.74 2.13
N LEU A 94 2.47 5.29 1.72
CA LEU A 94 3.54 5.70 2.66
C LEU A 94 3.16 6.94 3.47
N LEU A 95 2.31 7.81 2.93
CA LEU A 95 1.81 9.00 3.61
C LEU A 95 0.65 8.70 4.56
N TYR A 96 -0.06 7.59 4.36
CA TYR A 96 -1.20 7.17 5.19
C TYR A 96 -0.95 7.29 6.71
N PRO A 97 0.14 6.75 7.27
CA PRO A 97 0.40 6.82 8.71
C PRO A 97 0.47 8.25 9.26
N LEU A 98 0.89 9.23 8.45
CA LEU A 98 1.08 10.62 8.89
C LEU A 98 -0.24 11.32 9.17
N TYR A 99 -1.33 10.96 8.47
CA TYR A 99 -2.62 11.59 8.69
C TYR A 99 -3.60 10.69 9.42
N ALA A 100 -3.46 9.35 9.31
CA ALA A 100 -4.37 8.41 9.97
C ALA A 100 -3.91 8.05 11.38
N LEU A 101 -2.62 7.74 11.58
CA LEU A 101 -2.10 7.27 12.86
C LEU A 101 -1.58 8.42 13.73
N ALA A 102 -0.81 9.35 13.14
CA ALA A 102 -0.25 10.47 13.90
C ALA A 102 -1.31 11.44 14.45
N THR A 103 -2.52 11.44 13.88
CA THR A 103 -3.65 12.24 14.38
C THR A 103 -4.52 11.49 15.40
N GLY A 104 -4.37 10.15 15.51
CA GLY A 104 -5.24 9.29 16.31
C GLY A 104 -6.71 9.24 15.86
N SER A 105 -7.04 9.79 14.68
CA SER A 105 -8.43 9.94 14.23
C SER A 105 -8.91 8.72 13.45
N VAL A 106 -9.86 7.97 14.02
CA VAL A 106 -10.52 6.84 13.33
C VAL A 106 -11.18 7.30 12.03
N LEU A 107 -11.76 8.50 11.99
CA LEU A 107 -12.36 9.06 10.78
C LEU A 107 -11.31 9.35 9.70
N ALA A 108 -10.13 9.87 10.08
CA ALA A 108 -9.03 10.06 9.14
C ALA A 108 -8.54 8.72 8.57
N GLY A 109 -8.45 7.69 9.42
CA GLY A 109 -8.14 6.32 9.00
C GLY A 109 -9.17 5.76 8.00
N PHE A 110 -10.47 5.96 8.28
CA PHE A 110 -11.56 5.55 7.40
C PHE A 110 -11.47 6.24 6.03
N LEU A 111 -11.36 7.58 6.02
CA LEU A 111 -11.25 8.35 4.77
C LEU A 111 -10.01 7.96 3.96
N GLY A 112 -8.87 7.73 4.63
CA GLY A 112 -7.64 7.25 3.98
C GLY A 112 -7.79 5.86 3.38
N ASN A 113 -8.54 4.97 4.03
CA ASN A 113 -8.83 3.64 3.49
C ASN A 113 -9.70 3.75 2.22
N ILE A 114 -10.73 4.59 2.23
CA ILE A 114 -11.56 4.86 1.04
C ILE A 114 -10.73 5.45 -0.10
N GLU A 115 -9.88 6.44 0.18
CA GLU A 115 -8.93 6.99 -0.80
C GLU A 115 -8.06 5.89 -1.39
N THR A 116 -7.47 5.05 -0.54
CA THR A 116 -6.58 3.95 -0.96
C THR A 116 -7.33 2.93 -1.82
N VAL A 117 -8.58 2.57 -1.49
CA VAL A 117 -9.42 1.68 -2.30
C VAL A 117 -9.68 2.28 -3.67
N ILE A 118 -10.10 3.55 -3.75
CA ILE A 118 -10.38 4.22 -5.01
C ILE A 118 -9.13 4.32 -5.87
N LEU A 119 -8.01 4.77 -5.28
CA LEU A 119 -6.75 4.93 -5.98
C LEU A 119 -6.20 3.60 -6.46
N SER A 120 -6.20 2.56 -5.61
CA SER A 120 -5.72 1.23 -5.99
C SER A 120 -6.60 0.56 -7.06
N ALA A 121 -7.92 0.74 -7.02
CA ALA A 121 -8.82 0.28 -8.08
C ALA A 121 -8.56 1.01 -9.42
N PHE A 122 -8.33 2.32 -9.37
CA PHE A 122 -7.96 3.11 -10.55
C PHE A 122 -6.61 2.66 -11.12
N VAL A 123 -5.59 2.47 -10.27
CA VAL A 123 -4.27 1.97 -10.67
C VAL A 123 -4.38 0.57 -11.27
N PHE A 124 -5.14 -0.34 -10.65
CA PHE A 124 -5.42 -1.67 -11.18
C PHE A 124 -5.97 -1.60 -12.61
N TRP A 125 -7.02 -0.82 -12.84
CA TRP A 125 -7.63 -0.66 -14.16
C TRP A 125 -6.63 -0.08 -15.17
N ARG A 126 -5.82 0.90 -14.75
CA ARG A 126 -4.83 1.53 -15.63
C ARG A 126 -3.69 0.59 -16.01
N VAL A 127 -3.22 -0.22 -15.07
CA VAL A 127 -2.18 -1.23 -15.25
C VAL A 127 -2.68 -2.41 -16.08
N ARG A 128 -3.96 -2.81 -15.91
CA ARG A 128 -4.59 -3.89 -16.67
C ARG A 128 -4.57 -3.67 -18.18
N ARG A 129 -4.63 -2.41 -18.62
CA ARG A 129 -4.48 -2.02 -20.04
C ARG A 129 -3.10 -2.38 -20.63
N ALA A 130 -2.08 -2.51 -19.79
CA ALA A 130 -0.72 -2.85 -20.21
C ALA A 130 -0.35 -4.31 -19.89
N SER A 131 -0.76 -4.83 -18.73
CA SER A 131 -0.49 -6.22 -18.33
C SER A 131 -1.49 -6.70 -17.26
N ASN A 132 -2.21 -7.77 -17.57
CA ASN A 132 -3.10 -8.44 -16.61
C ASN A 132 -2.33 -8.99 -15.39
N PHE A 133 -1.12 -9.50 -15.62
CA PHE A 133 -0.29 -10.04 -14.53
C PHE A 133 0.18 -8.92 -13.59
N ALA A 134 0.64 -7.78 -14.12
CA ALA A 134 1.00 -6.63 -13.29
C ALA A 134 -0.21 -6.09 -12.51
N ALA A 135 -1.41 -6.08 -13.13
CA ALA A 135 -2.63 -5.66 -12.45
C ALA A 135 -3.01 -6.61 -11.32
N PHE A 136 -2.90 -7.92 -11.55
CA PHE A 136 -3.14 -8.94 -10.52
C PHE A 136 -2.23 -8.73 -9.29
N LEU A 137 -0.97 -8.35 -9.48
CA LEU A 137 -0.04 -8.06 -8.37
C LEU A 137 -0.42 -6.80 -7.57
N VAL A 138 -1.18 -5.86 -8.15
CA VAL A 138 -1.69 -4.66 -7.46
C VAL A 138 -3.00 -4.96 -6.71
N ALA A 139 -3.81 -5.91 -7.18
CA ALA A 139 -5.13 -6.20 -6.62
C ALA A 139 -5.16 -6.49 -5.11
N PRO A 140 -4.16 -7.18 -4.50
CA PRO A 140 -4.13 -7.38 -3.05
C PRO A 140 -4.18 -6.11 -2.21
N VAL A 141 -3.72 -4.97 -2.74
CA VAL A 141 -3.82 -3.66 -2.05
C VAL A 141 -5.28 -3.27 -1.84
N ILE A 142 -6.15 -3.51 -2.83
CA ILE A 142 -7.59 -3.22 -2.75
C ILE A 142 -8.21 -4.08 -1.65
N VAL A 143 -7.91 -5.38 -1.65
CA VAL A 143 -8.46 -6.34 -0.68
C VAL A 143 -8.07 -5.94 0.74
N TRP A 144 -6.79 -5.60 0.94
CA TRP A 144 -6.28 -5.17 2.23
C TRP A 144 -6.92 -3.84 2.69
N ALA A 145 -7.02 -2.85 1.81
CA ALA A 145 -7.62 -1.56 2.15
C ALA A 145 -9.12 -1.69 2.47
N VAL A 146 -9.84 -2.57 1.76
CA VAL A 146 -11.24 -2.91 2.09
C VAL A 146 -11.32 -3.54 3.48
N PHE A 147 -10.47 -4.52 3.78
CA PHE A 147 -10.40 -5.11 5.12
C PHE A 147 -10.11 -4.07 6.21
N ALA A 148 -9.12 -3.20 6.00
CA ALA A 148 -8.81 -2.10 6.92
C ALA A 148 -9.97 -1.13 7.10
N THR A 149 -10.80 -0.92 6.06
CA THR A 149 -12.02 -0.12 6.14
C THR A 149 -12.99 -0.70 7.17
N PHE A 150 -13.18 -2.03 7.21
CA PHE A 150 -14.03 -2.67 8.22
C PHE A 150 -13.57 -2.43 9.65
N ILE A 151 -12.25 -2.44 9.89
CA ILE A 151 -11.68 -2.09 11.21
C ILE A 151 -12.08 -0.66 11.58
N THR A 152 -11.88 0.30 10.68
CA THR A 152 -12.24 1.70 10.94
C THR A 152 -13.74 1.93 11.07
N LEU A 153 -14.59 1.15 10.36
CA LEU A 153 -16.05 1.20 10.51
C LEU A 153 -16.50 0.71 11.90
N ALA A 154 -15.92 -0.39 12.39
CA ALA A 154 -16.16 -0.88 13.74
C ALA A 154 -15.70 0.14 14.79
N GLY A 155 -14.55 0.78 14.58
CA GLY A 155 -14.05 1.87 15.42
C GLY A 155 -14.96 3.10 15.45
N LEU A 156 -15.68 3.37 14.35
CA LEU A 156 -16.69 4.45 14.25
C LEU A 156 -18.08 4.04 14.76
N ASN A 157 -18.27 2.81 15.22
CA ASN A 157 -19.57 2.24 15.62
C ASN A 157 -20.62 2.20 14.49
N LEU A 158 -20.16 2.04 13.24
CA LEU A 158 -21.05 1.87 12.10
C LEU A 158 -21.37 0.39 11.80
N ILE A 159 -20.63 -0.54 12.41
CA ILE A 159 -20.83 -1.99 12.42
C ILE A 159 -20.39 -2.60 13.75
#